data_AF-A0A660QWR7-F1
#
_entry.id   AF-A0A660QWR7-F1
#
_cell.length_a   1.000
_cell.length_b   1.000
_cell.length_c   1.000
_cell.angle_alpha   90.00
_cell.angle_beta   90.00
_cell.angle_gamma   90.00
#
_symmetry.space_group_name_H-M   'P 1'
#
loop_
_entity.id
_entity.type
_entity.pdbx_description
1 polymer ?
#
loop_
_entity_poly.entity_id
_entity_poly.type
_entity_poly.pdbx_seq_one_letter_code
_entity_poly.pdbx_strand_id
1 'polypeptide(L)'
;MAWIRDENGRSVGLPRELGGIPLDEIGATAWGLIQAVNVALSYLDFELEGARVVIQGFGSVGKHSARFLHEQGATIVAVNDSRGTIYNADGLDIDALFELKQAGKSVIDYSGGKSLEQDAIIDIECDIWIPAARPDIINEHNVDRLSAKLIVQGANIAITEGAEKQLYEKGVLCVPDFIANAGGVICAAMEYQGSTQKTAMATIAEKIAINTKTVLDISKAENIQPREAAIQMASERVKKAMSLRRWSLFSSAPHFI
;
A
#
# COMPACT_ATOMS: atom_id res chain seq x y z
N MET A 1 -16.74 -14.24 0.17
CA MET A 1 -16.04 -15.07 -0.83
C MET A 1 -16.51 -16.53 -0.83
N ALA A 2 -16.71 -17.17 0.32
CA ALA A 2 -17.23 -18.53 0.42
C ALA A 2 -18.56 -18.73 -0.36
N TRP A 3 -19.58 -17.90 -0.12
CA TRP A 3 -20.85 -17.98 -0.86
C TRP A 3 -20.70 -17.78 -2.37
N ILE A 4 -19.79 -16.90 -2.81
CA ILE A 4 -19.52 -16.69 -4.24
C ILE A 4 -18.90 -17.96 -4.85
N ARG A 5 -17.99 -18.62 -4.12
CA ARG A 5 -17.39 -19.89 -4.54
C ARG A 5 -18.43 -20.99 -4.69
N ASP A 6 -19.35 -21.06 -3.73
CA ASP A 6 -20.44 -22.04 -3.72
C ASP A 6 -21.36 -21.84 -4.92
N GLU A 7 -21.71 -20.59 -5.23
CA GLU A 7 -22.61 -20.25 -6.33
C GLU A 7 -22.00 -20.52 -7.73
N ASN A 8 -20.73 -20.16 -7.96
CA ASN A 8 -20.17 -20.16 -9.33
C ASN A 8 -18.76 -20.76 -9.48
N GLY A 9 -18.15 -21.25 -8.40
CA GLY A 9 -16.83 -21.85 -8.42
C GLY A 9 -15.66 -20.89 -8.71
N ARG A 10 -15.89 -19.56 -8.74
CA ARG A 10 -14.90 -18.56 -9.19
C ARG A 10 -14.75 -17.44 -8.16
N SER A 11 -13.92 -17.69 -7.15
CA SER A 11 -13.48 -16.67 -6.20
C SER A 11 -12.12 -17.03 -5.59
N VAL A 12 -11.52 -16.01 -4.98
CA VAL A 12 -10.25 -16.02 -4.23
C VAL A 12 -10.47 -15.22 -2.93
N GLY A 13 -9.51 -15.26 -2.00
CA GLY A 13 -9.71 -14.71 -0.66
C GLY A 13 -10.69 -15.56 0.14
N LEU A 14 -10.61 -16.88 -0.01
CA LEU A 14 -11.45 -17.82 0.73
C LEU A 14 -11.02 -17.89 2.21
N PRO A 15 -11.95 -18.26 3.12
CA PRO A 15 -11.58 -18.64 4.48
C PRO A 15 -10.57 -19.80 4.49
N ARG A 16 -9.78 -19.92 5.58
CA ARG A 16 -8.78 -20.99 5.74
C ARG A 16 -9.42 -22.37 5.64
N GLU A 17 -10.63 -22.52 6.17
CA GLU A 17 -11.42 -23.74 6.19
C GLU A 17 -11.78 -24.23 4.78
N LEU A 18 -11.77 -23.33 3.79
CA LEU A 18 -12.01 -23.63 2.38
C LEU A 18 -10.71 -23.63 1.56
N GLY A 19 -9.54 -23.68 2.21
CA GLY A 19 -8.24 -23.72 1.56
C GLY A 19 -7.76 -22.36 1.04
N GLY A 20 -8.39 -21.25 1.44
CA GLY A 20 -7.96 -19.91 1.05
C GLY A 20 -6.80 -19.36 1.88
N ILE A 21 -6.27 -18.24 1.42
CA ILE A 21 -5.23 -17.48 2.11
C ILE A 21 -5.89 -16.20 2.66
N PRO A 22 -6.04 -16.03 3.99
CA PRO A 22 -6.75 -14.87 4.53
C PRO A 22 -5.86 -13.63 4.47
N LEU A 23 -5.86 -12.99 3.30
CA LEU A 23 -5.03 -11.86 2.93
C LEU A 23 -5.06 -10.70 3.94
N ASP A 24 -6.23 -10.44 4.55
CA ASP A 24 -6.43 -9.38 5.54
C ASP A 24 -5.90 -9.72 6.93
N GLU A 25 -5.88 -10.99 7.31
CA GLU A 25 -5.36 -11.45 8.61
C GLU A 25 -3.83 -11.51 8.61
N ILE A 26 -3.25 -11.86 7.46
CA ILE A 26 -1.79 -11.97 7.32
C ILE A 26 -1.15 -10.65 6.91
N GLY A 27 -1.94 -9.64 6.56
CA GLY A 27 -1.46 -8.33 6.12
C GLY A 27 -0.75 -8.38 4.76
N ALA A 28 -1.25 -9.15 3.80
CA ALA A 28 -0.60 -9.36 2.50
C ALA A 28 -0.30 -8.05 1.74
N THR A 29 -1.26 -7.12 1.74
CA THR A 29 -1.09 -5.79 1.13
C THR A 29 -0.06 -4.96 1.89
N ALA A 30 -0.12 -4.94 3.22
CA ALA A 30 0.83 -4.21 4.06
C ALA A 30 2.25 -4.75 3.87
N TRP A 31 2.43 -6.07 3.78
CA TRP A 31 3.71 -6.70 3.50
C TRP A 31 4.32 -6.23 2.17
N GLY A 32 3.48 -6.01 1.16
CA GLY A 32 3.87 -5.38 -0.09
C GLY A 32 4.34 -3.94 0.10
N LEU A 33 3.59 -3.13 0.85
CA LEU A 33 3.98 -1.75 1.16
C LEU A 33 5.35 -1.68 1.84
N ILE A 34 5.63 -2.61 2.76
CA ILE A 34 6.93 -2.67 3.43
C ILE A 34 8.07 -2.91 2.45
N GLN A 35 7.88 -3.80 1.48
CA GLN A 35 8.92 -4.01 0.46
C GLN A 35 9.13 -2.77 -0.40
N ALA A 36 8.05 -2.05 -0.72
CA ALA A 36 8.15 -0.78 -1.43
C ALA A 36 8.89 0.28 -0.61
N VAL A 37 8.63 0.39 0.70
CA VAL A 37 9.37 1.26 1.63
C VAL A 37 10.86 0.89 1.62
N ASN A 38 11.19 -0.38 1.84
CA ASN A 38 12.57 -0.84 1.95
C ASN A 38 13.39 -0.58 0.67
N VAL A 39 12.77 -0.72 -0.51
CA VAL A 39 13.42 -0.36 -1.77
C VAL A 39 13.53 1.16 -1.92
N ALA A 40 12.47 1.91 -1.63
CA ALA A 40 12.45 3.36 -1.79
C ALA A 40 13.47 4.09 -0.89
N LEU A 41 13.75 3.56 0.31
CA LEU A 41 14.77 4.11 1.22
C LEU A 41 16.17 4.15 0.58
N SER A 42 16.50 3.23 -0.33
CA SER A 42 17.79 3.27 -1.05
C SER A 42 17.95 4.46 -2.01
N TYR A 43 16.88 5.22 -2.25
CA TYR A 43 16.85 6.45 -3.06
C TYR A 43 16.80 7.72 -2.21
N LEU A 44 16.83 7.58 -0.88
CA LEU A 44 16.69 8.67 0.09
C LEU A 44 17.89 8.66 1.06
N ASP A 45 18.14 9.81 1.68
CA ASP A 45 19.26 9.98 2.63
C ASP A 45 18.77 9.87 4.09
N PHE A 46 18.10 8.75 4.40
CA PHE A 46 17.75 8.36 5.78
C PHE A 46 17.46 6.86 5.87
N GLU A 47 17.53 6.31 7.08
CA GLU A 47 17.28 4.90 7.38
C GLU A 47 15.91 4.69 8.02
N LEU A 48 15.39 3.46 7.99
CA LEU A 48 14.08 3.13 8.58
C LEU A 48 14.09 3.20 10.11
N GLU A 49 15.21 2.80 10.72
CA GLU A 49 15.35 2.79 12.18
C GLU A 49 15.26 4.23 12.73
N GLY A 50 14.29 4.47 13.61
CA GLY A 50 13.98 5.79 14.16
C GLY A 50 13.22 6.73 13.21
N ALA A 51 12.90 6.32 11.98
CA ALA A 51 12.11 7.14 11.06
C ALA A 51 10.71 7.38 11.63
N ARG A 52 10.23 8.62 11.55
CA ARG A 52 8.88 8.99 11.98
C ARG A 52 7.86 8.62 10.91
N VAL A 53 6.88 7.79 11.26
CA VAL A 53 5.88 7.28 10.32
C VAL A 53 4.48 7.74 10.72
N VAL A 54 3.73 8.22 9.74
CA VAL A 54 2.31 8.54 9.86
C VAL A 54 1.51 7.61 8.95
N ILE A 55 0.44 7.00 9.49
CA ILE A 55 -0.38 6.04 8.75
C ILE A 55 -1.84 6.49 8.78
N GLN A 56 -2.33 6.96 7.63
CA GLN A 56 -3.74 7.30 7.47
C GLN A 56 -4.55 6.02 7.23
N GLY A 57 -5.49 5.73 8.13
CA GLY A 57 -6.38 4.57 8.11
C GLY A 57 -5.84 3.37 8.88
N PHE A 58 -6.36 3.14 10.08
CA PHE A 58 -5.98 1.99 10.93
C PHE A 58 -6.91 0.76 10.72
N GLY A 59 -7.15 0.45 9.45
CA GLY A 59 -7.88 -0.75 8.99
C GLY A 59 -6.95 -1.95 8.77
N SER A 60 -7.34 -2.90 7.90
CA SER A 60 -6.53 -4.07 7.55
C SER A 60 -5.12 -3.69 7.11
N VAL A 61 -4.98 -2.80 6.13
CA VAL A 61 -3.68 -2.39 5.58
C VAL A 61 -2.87 -1.58 6.59
N GLY A 62 -3.44 -0.51 7.16
CA GLY A 62 -2.67 0.38 8.02
C GLY A 62 -2.23 -0.24 9.35
N LYS A 63 -3.07 -1.07 10.00
CA LYS A 63 -2.67 -1.72 11.26
C LYS A 63 -1.51 -2.70 11.07
N HIS A 64 -1.51 -3.45 9.96
CA HIS A 64 -0.41 -4.35 9.62
C HIS A 64 0.84 -3.58 9.19
N SER A 65 0.68 -2.46 8.48
CA SER A 65 1.80 -1.59 8.11
C SER A 65 2.46 -1.00 9.35
N ALA A 66 1.67 -0.53 10.32
CA ALA A 66 2.16 -0.03 11.60
C ALA A 66 2.99 -1.09 12.34
N ARG A 67 2.46 -2.31 12.45
CA ARG A 67 3.15 -3.44 13.09
C ARG A 67 4.48 -3.76 12.39
N PHE A 68 4.45 -3.99 11.08
CA PHE A 68 5.66 -4.42 10.35
C PHE A 68 6.76 -3.34 10.30
N LEU A 69 6.39 -2.06 10.29
CA LEU A 69 7.36 -0.95 10.34
C LEU A 69 7.92 -0.78 11.75
N HIS A 70 7.07 -0.90 12.78
CA HIS A 70 7.50 -0.85 14.16
C HIS A 70 8.46 -2.00 14.51
N GLU A 71 8.17 -3.22 14.03
CA GLU A 71 9.07 -4.39 14.15
C GLU A 71 10.44 -4.17 13.46
N GLN A 72 10.52 -3.25 12.50
CA GLN A 72 11.76 -2.85 11.81
C GLN A 72 12.40 -1.58 12.40
N GLY A 73 11.93 -1.11 13.55
CA GLY A 73 12.54 0.00 14.29
C GLY A 73 11.99 1.39 13.94
N ALA A 74 10.95 1.50 13.12
CA ALA A 74 10.32 2.78 12.83
C ALA A 74 9.44 3.27 14.00
N THR A 75 9.33 4.58 14.16
CA THR A 75 8.49 5.21 15.18
C THR A 75 7.17 5.66 14.57
N ILE A 76 6.08 4.95 14.84
CA ILE A 76 4.75 5.35 14.37
C ILE A 76 4.26 6.49 15.26
N VAL A 77 4.25 7.71 14.75
CA VAL A 77 3.90 8.91 15.52
C VAL A 77 2.43 9.28 15.41
N ALA A 78 1.73 8.84 14.35
CA ALA A 78 0.30 9.07 14.22
C ALA A 78 -0.42 8.00 13.40
N VAL A 79 -1.65 7.73 13.82
CA VAL A 79 -2.61 6.96 13.02
C VAL A 79 -4.00 7.61 13.10
N ASN A 80 -4.86 7.38 12.11
CA ASN A 80 -6.26 7.78 12.20
C ASN A 80 -7.23 6.65 11.85
N ASP A 81 -8.49 6.81 12.25
CA ASP A 81 -9.59 6.04 11.69
C ASP A 81 -10.78 6.98 11.39
N SER A 82 -11.96 6.41 11.14
CA SER A 82 -13.14 7.19 10.78
C SER A 82 -13.61 8.17 11.86
N ARG A 83 -13.14 8.06 13.11
CA ARG A 83 -13.57 8.96 14.21
C ARG A 83 -12.57 10.07 14.52
N GLY A 84 -11.30 9.94 14.12
CA GLY A 84 -10.28 10.94 14.44
C GLY A 84 -8.87 10.40 14.33
N THR A 85 -7.92 11.27 14.69
CA THR A 85 -6.47 11.02 14.64
C THR A 85 -5.91 10.91 16.06
N ILE A 86 -5.01 9.96 16.28
CA ILE A 86 -4.22 9.88 17.50
C ILE A 86 -2.76 10.19 17.16
N TYR A 87 -2.14 11.07 17.94
CA TYR A 87 -0.77 11.54 17.73
C TYR A 87 0.06 11.45 19.02
N ASN A 88 1.26 10.89 18.91
CA ASN A 88 2.29 10.97 19.94
C ASN A 88 3.66 11.16 19.28
N ALA A 89 4.34 12.26 19.60
CA ALA A 89 5.66 12.59 19.06
C ALA A 89 6.72 11.54 19.44
N ASP A 90 6.58 10.91 20.61
CA ASP A 90 7.50 9.90 21.14
C ASP A 90 7.19 8.49 20.61
N GLY A 91 6.13 8.35 19.80
CA GLY A 91 5.66 7.08 19.25
C GLY A 91 4.42 6.51 19.95
N LEU A 92 3.66 5.73 19.20
CA LEU A 92 2.45 5.05 19.66
C LEU A 92 2.75 3.59 20.03
N ASP A 93 2.10 3.10 21.08
CA ASP A 93 2.09 1.66 21.40
C ASP A 93 1.18 0.92 20.41
N ILE A 94 1.80 0.16 19.51
CA ILE A 94 1.11 -0.51 18.40
C ILE A 94 0.28 -1.69 18.90
N ASP A 95 0.75 -2.42 19.91
CA ASP A 95 0.04 -3.56 20.47
C ASP A 95 -1.25 -3.09 21.15
N ALA A 96 -1.16 -2.02 21.95
CA ALA A 96 -2.34 -1.40 22.57
C ALA A 96 -3.36 -0.89 21.53
N LEU A 97 -2.91 -0.27 20.43
CA LEU A 97 -3.79 0.15 19.34
C LEU A 97 -4.43 -1.05 18.64
N PHE A 98 -3.70 -2.14 18.45
CA PHE A 98 -4.20 -3.36 17.82
C PHE A 98 -5.28 -4.02 18.69
N GLU A 99 -5.08 -4.10 20.00
CA GLU A 99 -6.07 -4.57 20.97
C GLU A 99 -7.34 -3.70 20.96
N LEU A 100 -7.20 -2.37 20.93
CA LEU A 100 -8.34 -1.46 20.83
C LEU A 100 -9.18 -1.74 19.57
N LYS A 101 -8.54 -1.91 18.41
CA LYS A 101 -9.27 -2.23 17.17
C LYS A 101 -9.93 -3.61 17.23
N GLN A 102 -9.28 -4.61 17.82
CA GLN A 102 -9.89 -5.93 18.01
C GLN A 102 -11.13 -5.87 18.91
N ALA A 103 -11.13 -4.99 19.92
CA ALA A 103 -12.28 -4.73 20.77
C ALA A 103 -13.38 -3.87 20.10
N GLY A 104 -13.24 -3.52 18.81
CA GLY A 104 -14.20 -2.69 18.08
C GLY A 104 -14.17 -1.20 18.45
N LYS A 105 -13.11 -0.75 19.15
CA LYS A 105 -12.93 0.65 19.55
C LYS A 105 -12.24 1.46 18.46
N SER A 106 -12.21 2.78 18.64
CA SER A 106 -11.51 3.70 17.75
C SER A 106 -10.09 3.97 18.25
N VAL A 107 -9.22 4.39 17.34
CA VAL A 107 -7.85 4.83 17.70
C VAL A 107 -7.85 6.02 18.66
N ILE A 108 -8.90 6.85 18.67
CA ILE A 108 -9.02 7.99 19.59
C ILE A 108 -9.33 7.57 21.04
N ASP A 109 -9.69 6.31 21.26
CA ASP A 109 -9.89 5.76 22.60
C ASP A 109 -8.55 5.37 23.27
N TYR A 110 -7.42 5.54 22.55
CA TYR A 110 -6.07 5.34 23.06
C TYR A 110 -5.65 6.50 23.98
N SER A 111 -5.23 6.17 25.20
CA SER A 111 -4.85 7.16 26.22
C SER A 111 -3.42 7.67 26.11
N GLY A 112 -2.55 6.97 25.36
CA GLY A 112 -1.12 7.28 25.24
C GLY A 112 -0.79 8.35 24.20
N GLY A 113 -1.75 9.18 23.79
CA GLY A 113 -1.54 10.21 22.77
C GLY A 113 -2.59 11.31 22.79
N LYS A 114 -2.40 12.31 21.94
CA LYS A 114 -3.34 13.42 21.74
C LYS A 114 -4.35 13.06 20.66
N SER A 115 -5.63 13.04 21.02
CA SER A 115 -6.73 12.94 20.06
C SER A 115 -6.90 14.26 19.31
N LEU A 116 -7.05 14.16 18.00
CA LEU A 116 -7.20 15.26 17.05
C LEU A 116 -8.33 14.92 16.06
N GLU A 117 -8.78 15.94 15.31
CA GLU A 117 -9.72 15.75 14.21
C GLU A 117 -9.19 14.78 13.15
N GLN A 118 -10.11 14.17 12.39
CA GLN A 118 -9.77 13.13 11.42
C GLN A 118 -8.71 13.56 10.38
N ASP A 119 -8.84 14.78 9.85
CA ASP A 119 -7.97 15.28 8.79
C ASP A 119 -6.70 15.97 9.33
N ALA A 120 -6.52 16.02 10.66
CA ALA A 120 -5.28 16.50 11.28
C ALA A 120 -4.09 15.58 10.96
N ILE A 121 -4.34 14.33 10.56
CA ILE A 121 -3.32 13.36 10.10
C ILE A 121 -2.44 13.90 8.96
N ILE A 122 -2.97 14.83 8.16
CA ILE A 122 -2.28 15.42 7.01
C ILE A 122 -1.20 16.40 7.48
N ASP A 123 -1.43 17.10 8.59
CA ASP A 123 -0.55 18.17 9.09
C ASP A 123 0.62 17.64 9.94
N ILE A 124 0.69 16.32 10.17
CA ILE A 124 1.69 15.72 11.04
C ILE A 124 2.98 15.50 10.25
N GLU A 125 4.02 16.24 10.64
CA GLU A 125 5.36 16.09 10.09
C GLU A 125 5.94 14.69 10.36
N CYS A 126 6.47 14.08 9.30
CA CYS A 126 7.02 12.73 9.35
C CYS A 126 8.08 12.52 8.26
N ASP A 127 8.81 11.41 8.34
CA ASP A 127 9.70 10.99 7.26
C ASP A 127 8.93 10.17 6.21
N ILE A 128 8.04 9.29 6.68
CA ILE A 128 7.25 8.37 5.85
C ILE A 128 5.75 8.56 6.11
N TRP A 129 4.98 8.82 5.05
CA TRP A 129 3.52 8.94 5.12
C TRP A 129 2.83 7.84 4.30
N ILE A 130 1.93 7.08 4.94
CA ILE A 130 1.25 5.94 4.33
C ILE A 130 -0.27 6.20 4.31
N PRO A 131 -0.85 6.57 3.16
CA PRO A 131 -2.30 6.62 3.03
C PRO A 131 -2.87 5.23 2.75
N ALA A 132 -3.71 4.73 3.64
CA ALA A 132 -4.24 3.37 3.64
C ALA A 132 -5.76 3.29 3.92
N ALA A 133 -6.51 4.40 3.79
CA ALA A 133 -7.96 4.40 4.01
C ALA A 133 -8.81 4.72 2.78
N ARG A 134 -8.65 5.90 2.17
CA ARG A 134 -9.62 6.45 1.18
C ARG A 134 -8.92 7.15 0.02
N PRO A 135 -9.59 7.23 -1.15
CA PRO A 135 -9.06 7.97 -2.29
C PRO A 135 -9.04 9.48 -2.02
N ASP A 136 -8.20 10.18 -2.79
CA ASP A 136 -8.09 11.64 -2.89
C ASP A 136 -7.95 12.37 -1.53
N ILE A 137 -7.36 11.69 -0.54
CA ILE A 137 -7.10 12.28 0.77
C ILE A 137 -6.10 13.44 0.64
N ILE A 138 -5.15 13.32 -0.28
CA ILE A 138 -4.27 14.42 -0.69
C ILE A 138 -4.65 14.81 -2.12
N ASN A 139 -4.90 16.10 -2.31
CA ASN A 139 -5.27 16.72 -3.57
C ASN A 139 -4.64 18.11 -3.69
N GLU A 140 -4.83 18.75 -4.82
CA GLU A 140 -4.23 20.03 -5.18
C GLU A 140 -4.58 21.16 -4.21
N HIS A 141 -5.64 21.02 -3.42
CA HIS A 141 -6.08 22.03 -2.46
C HIS A 141 -5.45 21.87 -1.06
N ASN A 142 -4.92 20.69 -0.73
CA ASN A 142 -4.40 20.40 0.60
C ASN A 142 -2.97 19.84 0.63
N VAL A 143 -2.36 19.59 -0.54
CA VAL A 143 -1.00 19.04 -0.66
C VAL A 143 0.07 19.85 0.06
N ASP A 144 -0.10 21.16 0.18
CA ASP A 144 0.82 22.05 0.90
C ASP A 144 0.86 21.82 2.42
N ARG A 145 -0.13 21.12 2.98
CA ARG A 145 -0.18 20.77 4.40
C ARG A 145 0.70 19.57 4.74
N LEU A 146 1.01 18.73 3.74
CA LEU A 146 1.74 17.49 3.94
C LEU A 146 3.24 17.73 4.03
N SER A 147 3.87 17.25 5.10
CA SER A 147 5.32 17.26 5.29
C SER A 147 5.83 15.82 5.47
N ALA A 148 6.36 15.26 4.39
CA ALA A 148 6.92 13.91 4.32
C ALA A 148 8.08 13.87 3.31
N LYS A 149 9.03 12.93 3.48
CA LYS A 149 10.09 12.67 2.50
C LYS A 149 9.72 11.53 1.55
N LEU A 150 9.02 10.53 2.09
CA LEU A 150 8.56 9.34 1.39
C LEU A 150 7.06 9.17 1.58
N ILE A 151 6.34 8.88 0.49
CA ILE A 151 4.94 8.48 0.51
C ILE A 151 4.82 7.12 -0.16
N VAL A 152 4.15 6.19 0.52
CA VAL A 152 3.89 4.85 -0.04
C VAL A 152 2.39 4.56 0.04
N GLN A 153 1.72 4.55 -1.11
CA GLN A 153 0.26 4.52 -1.16
C GLN A 153 -0.31 3.12 -0.94
N GLY A 154 -0.95 2.93 0.22
CA GLY A 154 -1.66 1.71 0.59
C GLY A 154 -3.10 1.64 0.09
N ALA A 155 -3.78 2.78 -0.01
CA ALA A 155 -5.10 2.90 -0.60
C ALA A 155 -5.02 3.12 -2.12
N ASN A 156 -6.08 2.73 -2.83
CA ASN A 156 -6.22 3.03 -4.26
C ASN A 156 -6.49 4.52 -4.44
N ILE A 157 -5.72 5.16 -5.31
CA ILE A 157 -5.86 6.56 -5.74
C ILE A 157 -5.90 7.49 -4.50
N ALA A 158 -5.00 7.27 -3.55
CA ALA A 158 -4.96 8.04 -2.31
C ALA A 158 -4.59 9.52 -2.54
N ILE A 159 -3.79 9.77 -3.57
CA ILE A 159 -3.29 11.08 -3.94
C ILE A 159 -3.67 11.35 -5.39
N THR A 160 -4.22 12.54 -5.67
CA THR A 160 -4.52 12.93 -7.05
C THR A 160 -3.22 13.09 -7.85
N GLU A 161 -3.27 12.84 -9.15
CA GLU A 161 -2.10 12.98 -10.03
C GLU A 161 -1.52 14.40 -9.99
N GLY A 162 -2.38 15.43 -9.89
CA GLY A 162 -1.94 16.82 -9.74
C GLY A 162 -1.22 17.09 -8.42
N ALA A 163 -1.60 16.42 -7.33
CA ALA A 163 -0.90 16.52 -6.04
C ALA A 163 0.42 15.73 -6.03
N GLU A 164 0.45 14.53 -6.62
CA GLU A 164 1.71 13.77 -6.80
C GLU A 164 2.75 14.57 -7.59
N LYS A 165 2.30 15.30 -8.63
CA LYS A 165 3.17 16.19 -9.39
C LYS A 165 3.79 17.29 -8.51
N GLN A 166 2.97 17.96 -7.71
CA GLN A 166 3.45 19.02 -6.80
C GLN A 166 4.41 18.47 -5.75
N LEU A 167 4.16 17.26 -5.24
CA LEU A 167 5.04 16.57 -4.29
C LEU A 167 6.38 16.20 -4.94
N TYR A 168 6.35 15.70 -6.17
CA TYR A 168 7.57 15.38 -6.93
C TYR A 168 8.42 16.62 -7.19
N GLU A 169 7.80 17.75 -7.58
CA GLU A 169 8.50 19.03 -7.77
C GLU A 169 9.14 19.56 -6.48
N LYS A 170 8.59 19.20 -5.31
CA LYS A 170 9.15 19.49 -3.98
C LYS A 170 10.20 18.47 -3.51
N GLY A 171 10.51 17.46 -4.31
CA GLY A 171 11.47 16.40 -3.97
C GLY A 171 10.92 15.32 -3.04
N VAL A 172 9.60 15.24 -2.85
CA VAL A 172 8.97 14.17 -2.07
C VAL A 172 8.82 12.93 -2.96
N LEU A 173 9.37 11.80 -2.51
CA LEU A 173 9.29 10.55 -3.25
C LEU A 173 7.94 9.86 -3.02
N CYS A 174 7.13 9.71 -4.07
CA CYS A 174 5.83 9.06 -4.00
C CYS A 174 5.85 7.71 -4.73
N VAL A 175 5.72 6.59 -4.02
CA VAL A 175 5.53 5.28 -4.65
C VAL A 175 4.04 5.08 -4.97
N PRO A 176 3.67 4.84 -6.24
CA PRO A 176 2.28 4.78 -6.66
C PRO A 176 1.56 3.54 -6.12
N ASP A 177 0.27 3.72 -5.86
CA ASP A 177 -0.66 2.74 -5.29
C ASP A 177 -0.59 1.37 -5.96
N PHE A 178 -0.82 1.28 -7.29
CA PHE A 178 -0.89 0.00 -8.00
C PHE A 178 0.45 -0.77 -8.09
N ILE A 179 1.55 -0.16 -7.62
CA ILE A 179 2.83 -0.83 -7.39
C ILE A 179 2.93 -1.26 -5.92
N ALA A 180 2.71 -0.32 -5.00
CA ALA A 180 2.96 -0.50 -3.58
C ALA A 180 1.92 -1.40 -2.88
N ASN A 181 0.64 -1.25 -3.22
CA ASN A 181 -0.46 -2.00 -2.61
C ASN A 181 -0.78 -3.33 -3.31
N ALA A 182 0.05 -3.75 -4.28
CA ALA A 182 -0.19 -4.93 -5.10
C ALA A 182 -0.11 -6.27 -4.34
N GLY A 183 0.24 -6.26 -3.05
CA GLY A 183 0.40 -7.47 -2.25
C GLY A 183 -0.88 -8.32 -2.17
N GLY A 184 -2.05 -7.68 -2.02
CA GLY A 184 -3.33 -8.38 -1.99
C GLY A 184 -3.66 -9.09 -3.31
N VAL A 185 -3.45 -8.42 -4.45
CA VAL A 185 -3.74 -9.01 -5.77
C VAL A 185 -2.75 -10.11 -6.13
N ILE A 186 -1.48 -9.98 -5.75
CA ILE A 186 -0.48 -11.04 -5.91
C ILE A 186 -0.86 -12.25 -5.04
N CYS A 187 -1.25 -12.02 -3.78
CA CYS A 187 -1.73 -13.08 -2.88
C CYS A 187 -2.92 -13.83 -3.49
N ALA A 188 -3.90 -13.10 -4.01
CA ALA A 188 -5.08 -13.64 -4.66
C ALA A 188 -4.73 -14.48 -5.91
N ALA A 189 -3.78 -14.02 -6.73
CA ALA A 189 -3.28 -14.78 -7.87
C ALA A 189 -2.56 -16.07 -7.44
N MET A 190 -1.87 -16.05 -6.30
CA MET A 190 -1.20 -17.22 -5.73
C MET A 190 -2.20 -18.22 -5.16
N GLU A 191 -3.23 -17.75 -4.46
CA GLU A 191 -4.35 -18.59 -4.02
C GLU A 191 -5.05 -19.25 -5.21
N TYR A 192 -5.32 -18.48 -6.29
CA TYR A 192 -5.93 -19.01 -7.51
C TYR A 192 -5.13 -20.16 -8.13
N GLN A 193 -3.80 -20.12 -8.02
CA GLN A 193 -2.89 -21.16 -8.50
C GLN A 193 -2.71 -22.33 -7.50
N GLY A 194 -3.41 -22.32 -6.36
CA GLY A 194 -3.27 -23.35 -5.32
C GLY A 194 -1.95 -23.27 -4.56
N SER A 195 -1.31 -22.10 -4.53
CA SER A 195 -0.04 -21.90 -3.81
C SER A 195 -0.25 -21.80 -2.29
N THR A 196 0.81 -22.03 -1.54
CA THR A 196 0.79 -21.87 -0.07
C THR A 196 0.91 -20.40 0.34
N GLN A 197 0.46 -20.07 1.56
CA GLN A 197 0.68 -18.75 2.17
C GLN A 197 2.16 -18.33 2.17
N LYS A 198 3.08 -19.25 2.47
CA LYS A 198 4.52 -18.98 2.47
C LYS A 198 5.02 -18.56 1.08
N THR A 199 4.63 -19.31 0.05
CA THR A 199 4.94 -19.00 -1.34
C THR A 199 4.34 -17.66 -1.74
N ALA A 200 3.09 -17.39 -1.37
CA ALA A 200 2.44 -16.12 -1.66
C ALA A 200 3.20 -14.92 -1.06
N MET A 201 3.58 -14.98 0.21
CA MET A 201 4.33 -13.92 0.89
C MET A 201 5.72 -13.68 0.27
N ALA A 202 6.41 -14.75 -0.14
CA ALA A 202 7.69 -14.65 -0.84
C ALA A 202 7.53 -14.00 -2.22
N THR A 203 6.52 -14.41 -2.99
CA THR A 203 6.22 -13.84 -4.31
C THR A 203 5.82 -12.37 -4.22
N ILE A 204 5.04 -11.99 -3.21
CA ILE A 204 4.70 -10.59 -2.93
C ILE A 204 5.99 -9.79 -2.73
N ALA A 205 6.88 -10.31 -1.88
CA ALA A 205 8.09 -9.58 -1.55
C ALA A 205 9.00 -9.36 -2.77
N GLU A 206 9.26 -10.43 -3.52
CA GLU A 206 10.08 -10.40 -4.72
C GLU A 206 9.49 -9.46 -5.79
N LYS A 207 8.22 -9.64 -6.15
CA LYS A 207 7.61 -8.88 -7.25
C LYS A 207 7.49 -7.40 -6.94
N ILE A 208 7.12 -7.03 -5.72
CA ILE A 208 6.98 -5.62 -5.35
C ILE A 208 8.34 -4.96 -5.24
N ALA A 209 9.36 -5.64 -4.68
CA ALA A 209 10.71 -5.10 -4.64
C ALA A 209 11.25 -4.82 -6.05
N ILE A 210 11.13 -5.79 -6.98
CA ILE A 210 11.58 -5.64 -8.38
C ILE A 210 10.81 -4.51 -9.08
N ASN A 211 9.48 -4.48 -8.97
CA ASN A 211 8.67 -3.48 -9.64
C ASN A 211 8.95 -2.07 -9.08
N THR A 212 9.05 -1.92 -7.76
CA THR A 212 9.38 -0.64 -7.13
C THR A 212 10.73 -0.15 -7.62
N LYS A 213 11.76 -1.01 -7.59
CA LYS A 213 13.10 -0.64 -8.07
C LYS A 213 13.07 -0.21 -9.54
N THR A 214 12.39 -0.99 -10.38
CA THR A 214 12.27 -0.68 -11.82
C THR A 214 11.62 0.68 -12.06
N VAL A 215 10.52 0.97 -11.34
CA VAL A 215 9.82 2.25 -11.44
C VAL A 215 10.69 3.41 -11.00
N LEU A 216 11.40 3.27 -9.87
CA LEU A 216 12.28 4.31 -9.35
C LEU A 216 13.51 4.54 -10.23
N ASP A 217 14.06 3.48 -10.83
CA ASP A 217 15.16 3.58 -11.80
C ASP A 217 14.72 4.34 -13.07
N ILE A 218 13.55 4.01 -13.64
CA ILE A 218 12.99 4.72 -14.80
C ILE A 218 12.71 6.19 -14.45
N SER A 219 12.02 6.43 -13.32
CA SER A 219 11.72 7.78 -12.83
C SER A 219 12.97 8.65 -12.69
N LYS A 220 14.05 8.10 -12.13
CA LYS A 220 15.33 8.80 -11.98
C LYS A 220 16.07 9.00 -13.31
N ALA A 221 16.07 7.99 -14.19
CA ALA A 221 16.78 8.04 -15.47
C ALA A 221 16.13 9.01 -16.46
N GLU A 222 14.80 9.07 -16.50
CA GLU A 222 14.03 9.89 -17.43
C GLU A 222 13.58 11.23 -16.81
N ASN A 223 13.82 11.44 -15.51
CA ASN A 223 13.39 12.62 -14.74
C ASN A 223 11.88 12.86 -14.85
N ILE A 224 11.12 11.78 -14.66
CA ILE A 224 9.66 11.75 -14.67
C ILE A 224 9.13 11.26 -13.32
N GLN A 225 7.85 11.49 -13.04
CA GLN A 225 7.23 11.06 -11.80
C GLN A 225 7.19 9.52 -11.70
N PRO A 226 7.28 8.95 -10.49
CA PRO A 226 7.15 7.50 -10.31
C PRO A 226 5.84 6.93 -10.86
N ARG A 227 4.72 7.66 -10.80
CA ARG A 227 3.46 7.21 -11.41
C ARG A 227 3.56 7.09 -12.92
N GLU A 228 4.16 8.09 -13.59
CA GLU A 228 4.38 8.07 -15.03
C GLU A 228 5.26 6.88 -15.45
N ALA A 229 6.38 6.69 -14.74
CA ALA A 229 7.27 5.54 -14.92
C ALA A 229 6.55 4.19 -14.71
N ALA A 230 5.67 4.10 -13.71
CA ALA A 230 4.87 2.90 -13.46
C ALA A 230 3.85 2.63 -14.57
N ILE A 231 3.22 3.68 -15.12
CA ILE A 231 2.30 3.57 -16.26
C ILE A 231 3.05 3.14 -17.52
N GLN A 232 4.23 3.69 -17.78
CA GLN A 232 5.10 3.28 -18.89
C GLN A 232 5.46 1.80 -18.78
N MET A 233 6.00 1.36 -17.63
CA MET A 233 6.33 -0.04 -17.37
C MET A 233 5.12 -0.98 -17.57
N ALA A 234 3.95 -0.61 -17.03
CA ALA A 234 2.74 -1.41 -17.17
C ALA A 234 2.28 -1.48 -18.64
N SER A 235 2.25 -0.34 -19.33
CA SER A 235 1.83 -0.22 -20.73
C SER A 235 2.74 -1.03 -21.65
N GLU A 236 4.05 -0.99 -21.45
CA GLU A 236 5.02 -1.78 -22.21
C GLU A 236 4.81 -3.27 -22.04
N ARG A 237 4.58 -3.75 -20.81
CA ARG A 237 4.29 -5.17 -20.53
C ARG A 237 3.02 -5.62 -21.27
N VAL A 238 1.96 -4.82 -21.22
CA VAL A 238 0.69 -5.11 -21.92
C VAL A 238 0.90 -5.10 -23.44
N LYS A 239 1.51 -4.05 -24.00
CA LYS A 239 1.80 -3.95 -25.44
C LYS A 239 2.68 -5.11 -25.92
N LYS A 240 3.68 -5.51 -25.14
CA LYS A 240 4.53 -6.67 -25.46
C LYS A 240 3.73 -7.96 -25.49
N ALA A 241 2.91 -8.22 -24.48
CA ALA A 241 2.03 -9.38 -24.45
C ALA A 241 1.06 -9.39 -25.65
N MET A 242 0.47 -8.24 -25.99
CA MET A 242 -0.39 -8.09 -27.17
C MET A 242 0.36 -8.36 -28.47
N SER A 243 1.59 -7.88 -28.63
CA SER A 243 2.40 -8.09 -29.84
C SER A 243 2.76 -9.55 -30.11
N LEU A 244 2.76 -10.39 -29.06
CA LEU A 244 3.02 -11.83 -29.16
C LEU A 244 1.75 -12.63 -29.47
N ARG A 245 0.57 -12.02 -29.39
CA ARG A 245 -0.68 -12.68 -29.79
C ARG A 245 -0.76 -12.71 -31.31
N ARG A 246 -1.07 -13.89 -31.86
CA ARG A 246 -1.34 -14.03 -33.29
C ARG A 246 -2.56 -13.20 -33.66
N TRP A 247 -2.40 -12.24 -34.56
CA TRP A 247 -3.53 -11.54 -35.16
C TRP A 247 -4.31 -12.55 -36.02
N SER A 248 -5.50 -12.95 -35.58
CA SER A 248 -6.39 -13.82 -36.33
C SER A 248 -7.62 -13.02 -36.76
N LEU A 249 -7.86 -12.93 -38.07
CA LEU A 249 -9.14 -12.44 -38.63
C LEU A 249 -10.32 -13.35 -38.26
N PHE A 250 -10.06 -14.54 -37.70
CA PHE A 250 -11.04 -15.55 -37.31
C PHE A 250 -10.95 -15.92 -35.83
N SER A 251 -10.68 -14.96 -34.94
CA SER A 251 -10.66 -15.22 -33.50
C SER A 251 -12.08 -15.44 -32.95
N SER A 252 -12.70 -16.54 -33.33
CA SER A 252 -13.97 -17.08 -32.81
C SER A 252 -13.70 -18.38 -32.04
N ALA A 253 -12.70 -18.40 -31.16
CA ALA A 253 -12.42 -19.57 -30.34
C ALA A 253 -13.56 -19.79 -29.31
N PRO A 254 -14.01 -21.03 -29.03
CA PRO A 254 -15.22 -21.32 -28.24
C PRO A 254 -15.15 -20.97 -26.74
N HIS A 255 -14.01 -20.44 -26.29
CA HIS A 255 -13.81 -19.98 -24.91
C HIS A 255 -13.62 -18.46 -24.81
N PHE A 256 -14.01 -17.75 -25.87
CA PHE A 256 -14.30 -16.32 -25.82
C PHE A 256 -15.82 -16.11 -25.73
N ILE A 257 -16.42 -16.57 -24.62
CA ILE A 257 -17.63 -16.02 -23.95
C ILE A 257 -17.42 -16.26 -22.45
#